data_AF-A0A4U9UX04-F1
#
_entry.id   AF-A0A4U9UX04-F1
#
_cell.length_a   1.000
_cell.length_b   1.000
_cell.length_c   1.000
_cell.angle_alpha   90.00
_cell.angle_beta   90.00
_cell.angle_gamma   90.00
#
_symmetry.space_group_name_H-M   'P 1'
#
loop_
_entity.id
_entity.type
_entity.pdbx_description
1 polymer ?
#
loop_
_entity_poly.entity_id
_entity_poly.type
_entity_poly.pdbx_seq_one_letter_code
_entity_poly.pdbx_strand_id
1 'polypeptide(L)'
;MKKAIPRRPGKYRVDILLNDQFIETREVDFTLVKDASGNQSLQPCLNQGELEQLGVKVAAFPGLAKDGCADISAAIPQASTAFRFGQQQLNLSIPQAALARQARGYVPPEQWDQGISALLANYSFSGSNSRATHDDGNSNNSYFLNLRSGFEYRPLAVTQLLNLGARQ
;
A
#
# COMPACT_ATOMS: atom_id res chain seq x y z
N MET A 1 -20.56 41.07 2.13
CA MET A 1 -19.18 41.00 1.58
C MET A 1 -18.37 40.05 2.44
N LYS A 2 -17.99 38.85 1.95
CA LYS A 2 -17.16 37.91 2.73
C LYS A 2 -15.74 38.49 2.81
N LYS A 3 -15.31 38.91 4.00
CA LYS A 3 -13.98 39.45 4.28
C LYS A 3 -12.94 38.36 3.96
N ALA A 4 -12.05 38.62 3.02
CA ALA A 4 -10.93 37.72 2.72
C ALA A 4 -10.05 37.61 3.96
N ILE A 5 -9.88 36.39 4.48
CA ILE A 5 -9.03 36.13 5.65
C ILE A 5 -7.57 36.37 5.21
N PRO A 6 -6.80 37.21 5.92
CA PRO A 6 -5.40 37.45 5.58
C PRO A 6 -4.60 36.16 5.74
N ARG A 7 -4.16 35.60 4.61
CA ARG A 7 -3.35 34.39 4.51
C ARG A 7 -1.90 34.75 4.79
N ARG A 8 -1.43 34.51 6.00
CA ARG A 8 -0.02 34.73 6.38
C ARG A 8 0.81 33.51 5.99
N PRO A 9 2.08 33.71 5.60
CA PRO A 9 3.00 32.60 5.43
C PRO A 9 3.42 32.05 6.80
N GLY A 10 3.80 30.79 6.84
CA GLY A 10 4.25 30.09 8.04
C GLY A 10 3.79 28.64 8.09
N LYS A 11 4.09 27.98 9.21
CA LYS A 11 3.77 26.57 9.44
C LYS A 11 2.32 26.39 9.84
N TYR A 12 1.64 25.49 9.14
CA TYR A 12 0.27 25.10 9.43
C TYR A 12 0.17 23.58 9.52
N ARG A 13 -0.51 23.08 10.55
CA ARG A 13 -0.93 21.68 10.61
C ARG A 13 -2.11 21.50 9.68
N VAL A 14 -1.95 20.62 8.69
CA VAL A 14 -2.93 20.41 7.62
C VAL A 14 -3.11 18.93 7.32
N ASP A 15 -4.30 18.58 6.87
CA ASP A 15 -4.59 17.30 6.25
C ASP A 15 -4.14 17.36 4.78
N ILE A 16 -3.24 16.46 4.38
CA ILE A 16 -2.73 16.37 3.02
C ILE A 16 -3.62 15.40 2.24
N LEU A 17 -4.30 15.93 1.22
CA LEU A 17 -5.12 15.17 0.30
C LEU A 17 -4.42 15.13 -1.06
N LEU A 18 -4.20 13.93 -1.60
CA LEU A 18 -3.67 13.71 -2.94
C LEU A 18 -4.77 13.17 -3.84
N ASN A 19 -5.14 13.91 -4.89
CA ASN A 19 -6.26 13.58 -5.79
C ASN A 19 -7.54 13.21 -5.02
N ASP A 20 -7.91 14.06 -4.06
CA ASP A 20 -9.06 13.91 -3.13
C ASP A 20 -8.97 12.74 -2.13
N GLN A 21 -7.86 12.01 -2.08
CA GLN A 21 -7.61 10.95 -1.10
C GLN A 21 -6.76 11.47 0.06
N PHE A 22 -7.24 11.27 1.30
CA PHE A 22 -6.46 11.56 2.49
C PHE A 22 -5.20 10.68 2.57
N ILE A 23 -4.04 11.29 2.79
CA ILE A 23 -2.75 10.60 2.96
C ILE A 23 -2.31 10.65 4.41
N GLU A 24 -2.14 11.85 4.95
CA GLU A 24 -1.64 12.08 6.31
C GLU A 24 -2.01 13.47 6.83
N THR A 25 -1.80 13.70 8.13
CA THR A 25 -1.91 15.00 8.78
C THR A 25 -0.55 15.41 9.33
N ARG A 26 0.01 16.53 8.88
CA ARG A 26 1.29 17.04 9.40
C ARG A 26 1.43 18.55 9.30
N GLU A 27 2.48 19.08 9.92
CA GLU A 27 2.86 20.47 9.75
C GLU A 27 3.59 20.68 8.43
N VAL A 28 3.11 21.65 7.64
CA VAL A 28 3.70 22.06 6.36
C VAL A 28 3.96 23.56 6.42
N ASP A 29 5.11 23.99 5.93
CA ASP A 29 5.44 25.41 5.80
C ASP A 29 4.81 25.98 4.53
N PHE A 30 4.17 27.15 4.62
CA PHE A 30 3.51 27.79 3.49
C PHE A 30 4.15 29.14 3.19
N THR A 31 4.51 29.34 1.93
CA THR A 31 5.08 30.59 1.43
C THR A 31 4.06 31.32 0.56
N LEU A 32 4.12 32.64 0.55
CA LEU A 32 3.29 33.48 -0.31
C LEU A 32 3.94 33.56 -1.69
N VAL A 33 3.26 33.02 -2.69
CA VAL A 33 3.67 33.11 -4.10
C VAL A 33 2.63 33.92 -4.86
N LYS A 34 3.10 34.85 -5.68
CA LYS A 34 2.26 35.61 -6.60
C LYS A 34 2.21 34.86 -7.93
N ASP A 35 1.00 34.59 -8.43
CA ASP A 35 0.83 34.11 -9.79
C ASP A 35 1.10 35.24 -10.81
N ALA A 36 1.17 34.88 -12.10
CA ALA A 36 1.34 35.84 -13.18
C ALA A 36 0.16 36.85 -13.31
N SER A 37 -0.98 36.55 -12.68
CA SER A 37 -2.17 37.40 -12.61
C SER A 37 -2.18 38.34 -11.39
N GLY A 38 -1.12 38.32 -10.57
CA GLY A 38 -0.99 39.14 -9.37
C GLY A 38 -1.76 38.62 -8.14
N ASN A 39 -2.40 37.45 -8.22
CA ASN A 39 -3.07 36.85 -7.08
C ASN A 39 -2.06 36.21 -6.13
N GLN A 40 -2.22 36.51 -4.85
CA GLN A 40 -1.42 35.90 -3.79
C GLN A 40 -2.04 34.57 -3.36
N SER A 41 -1.30 33.48 -3.55
CA SER A 41 -1.66 32.14 -3.08
C SER A 41 -0.64 31.64 -2.06
N LEU A 42 -1.10 30.87 -1.08
CA LEU A 42 -0.21 30.13 -0.19
C LEU A 42 0.18 28.83 -0.88
N GLN A 43 1.47 28.65 -1.09
CA GLN A 43 2.05 27.46 -1.67
C GLN A 43 2.73 26.63 -0.58
N PRO A 44 2.50 25.31 -0.53
CA PRO A 44 3.21 24.45 0.40
C PRO A 44 4.69 24.36 -0.01
N CYS A 45 5.57 24.47 0.96
CA CYS A 45 6.98 24.18 0.79
C CYS A 45 7.19 22.68 1.02
N LEU A 46 7.30 21.92 -0.07
CA LEU A 46 7.60 20.49 -0.05
C LEU A 46 8.89 20.24 -0.81
N ASN A 47 9.82 19.50 -0.20
CA ASN A 47 11.05 19.07 -0.85
C ASN A 47 10.84 17.80 -1.69
N GLN A 48 11.88 17.41 -2.42
CA GLN A 48 11.82 16.22 -3.28
C GLN A 48 11.50 14.93 -2.50
N GLY A 49 12.11 14.72 -1.33
CA GLY A 49 11.87 13.51 -0.52
C GLY A 49 10.44 13.43 0.03
N GLU A 50 9.85 14.56 0.41
CA GLU A 50 8.47 14.64 0.85
C GLU A 50 7.50 14.32 -0.29
N LEU A 51 7.77 14.81 -1.51
CA LEU A 51 6.97 14.47 -2.69
C LEU A 51 7.09 12.99 -3.06
N GLU A 52 8.27 12.40 -2.91
CA GLU A 52 8.48 10.97 -3.12
C GLU A 52 7.70 10.11 -2.11
N GLN A 53 7.65 10.52 -0.84
CA GLN A 53 6.82 9.87 0.19
C GLN A 53 5.32 9.96 -0.11
N LEU A 54 4.88 11.07 -0.71
CA LEU A 54 3.51 11.23 -1.21
C LEU A 54 3.25 10.42 -2.49
N GLY A 55 4.23 9.67 -3.00
CA GLY A 55 4.09 8.79 -4.16
C GLY A 55 4.32 9.50 -5.50
N VAL A 56 4.97 10.65 -5.54
CA VAL A 56 5.35 11.34 -6.78
C VAL A 56 6.63 10.75 -7.35
N LYS A 57 6.68 10.49 -8.67
CA LYS A 57 7.87 10.05 -9.40
C LYS A 57 8.86 11.20 -9.59
N VAL A 58 9.54 11.57 -8.52
CA VAL A 58 10.47 12.71 -8.54
C VAL A 58 11.64 12.53 -9.52
N ALA A 59 12.06 11.28 -9.78
CA ALA A 59 13.11 10.97 -10.76
C ALA A 59 12.75 11.35 -12.21
N ALA A 60 11.44 11.46 -12.53
CA ALA A 60 10.98 11.87 -13.86
C ALA A 60 11.00 13.40 -14.05
N PHE A 61 11.16 14.18 -12.99
CA PHE A 61 11.06 15.64 -13.00
C PHE A 61 12.32 16.25 -12.35
N PRO A 62 13.43 16.39 -13.11
CA PRO A 62 14.69 16.92 -12.58
C PRO A 62 14.63 18.40 -12.14
N GLY A 63 13.56 19.11 -12.50
CA GLY A 63 13.31 20.49 -12.06
C GLY A 63 12.76 20.62 -10.64
N LEU A 64 12.48 19.52 -9.94
CA LEU A 64 12.11 19.55 -8.52
C LEU A 64 13.34 19.89 -7.67
N ALA A 65 13.20 20.86 -6.78
CA ALA A 65 14.27 21.25 -5.88
C ALA A 65 14.62 20.09 -4.93
N LYS A 66 15.87 19.61 -5.00
CA LYS A 66 16.42 18.59 -4.08
C LYS A 66 16.37 19.08 -2.64
N ASP A 67 16.84 20.31 -2.42
CA ASP A 67 16.90 20.97 -1.14
C ASP A 67 16.16 22.32 -1.25
N GLY A 68 14.93 22.38 -0.75
CA GLY A 68 14.11 23.60 -0.76
C GLY A 68 12.64 23.36 -1.11
N CYS A 69 11.90 24.46 -1.33
CA CYS A 69 10.50 24.40 -1.73
C CYS A 69 10.40 24.10 -3.24
N ALA A 70 9.99 22.88 -3.59
CA ALA A 70 9.75 22.54 -4.98
C ALA A 70 8.47 23.21 -5.48
N ASP A 71 8.55 23.90 -6.61
CA ASP A 71 7.36 24.41 -7.29
C ASP A 71 6.69 23.27 -8.07
N ILE A 72 5.73 22.63 -7.42
CA ILE A 72 4.99 21.48 -7.95
C ILE A 72 4.26 21.85 -9.25
N SER A 73 3.72 23.06 -9.33
CA SER A 73 2.92 23.51 -10.49
C SER A 73 3.81 23.80 -11.70
N ALA A 74 5.05 24.27 -11.47
CA ALA A 74 6.02 24.49 -12.53
C ALA A 74 6.74 23.20 -12.96
N ALA A 75 7.06 22.31 -12.02
CA ALA A 75 7.83 21.11 -12.29
C ALA A 75 7.02 19.97 -12.91
N ILE A 76 5.73 19.85 -12.57
CA ILE A 76 4.86 18.76 -13.04
C ILE A 76 3.72 19.36 -13.87
N PRO A 77 3.66 19.08 -15.19
CA PRO A 77 2.58 19.57 -16.04
C PRO A 77 1.21 19.14 -15.50
N GLN A 78 0.24 20.06 -15.48
CA GLN A 78 -1.13 19.83 -14.97
C GLN A 78 -1.22 19.48 -13.48
N ALA A 79 -0.14 19.62 -12.71
CA ALA A 79 -0.24 19.57 -11.26
C ALA A 79 -0.76 20.90 -10.71
N SER A 80 -1.50 20.85 -9.61
CA SER A 80 -1.94 22.05 -8.90
C SER A 80 -2.05 21.81 -7.41
N THR A 81 -1.89 22.88 -6.64
CA THR A 81 -1.88 22.89 -5.18
C THR A 81 -2.92 23.91 -4.70
N ALA A 82 -3.77 23.50 -3.77
CA ALA A 82 -4.80 24.36 -3.23
C ALA A 82 -4.89 24.20 -1.71
N PHE A 83 -4.50 25.24 -0.98
CA PHE A 83 -4.65 25.28 0.46
C PHE A 83 -6.00 25.88 0.89
N ARG A 84 -6.85 25.05 1.48
CA ARG A 84 -8.15 25.42 2.05
C ARG A 84 -8.01 25.73 3.53
N PHE A 85 -7.62 26.98 3.83
CA PHE A 85 -7.36 27.46 5.19
C PHE A 85 -8.51 27.15 6.18
N GLY A 86 -9.77 27.36 5.79
CA GLY A 86 -10.93 27.14 6.66
C GLY A 86 -11.21 25.68 7.02
N GLN A 87 -10.62 24.74 6.26
CA GLN A 87 -10.74 23.29 6.48
C GLN A 87 -9.41 22.69 6.95
N GLN A 88 -8.34 23.49 7.05
CA GLN A 88 -6.97 23.02 7.30
C GLN A 88 -6.55 21.90 6.33
N GLN A 89 -6.95 22.00 5.07
CA GLN A 89 -6.72 20.96 4.05
C GLN A 89 -5.80 21.47 2.95
N LEU A 90 -4.76 20.68 2.64
CA LEU A 90 -3.90 20.86 1.49
C LEU A 90 -4.32 19.87 0.40
N ASN A 91 -4.92 20.38 -0.67
CA ASN A 91 -5.31 19.55 -1.82
C ASN A 91 -4.20 19.60 -2.87
N LEU A 92 -3.62 18.44 -3.16
CA LEU A 92 -2.63 18.21 -4.21
C LEU A 92 -3.32 17.46 -5.35
N SER A 93 -3.41 18.09 -6.52
CA SER A 93 -3.85 17.44 -7.75
C SER A 93 -2.62 17.14 -8.59
N ILE A 94 -2.33 15.85 -8.80
CA ILE A 94 -1.15 15.40 -9.54
C ILE A 94 -1.59 14.35 -10.57
N PRO A 95 -1.19 14.50 -11.86
CA PRO A 95 -1.57 13.55 -12.89
C PRO A 95 -0.99 12.16 -12.60
N GLN A 96 -1.79 11.13 -12.86
CA GLN A 96 -1.42 9.73 -12.60
C GLN A 96 -0.12 9.27 -13.29
N ALA A 97 0.26 9.92 -14.41
CA ALA A 97 1.55 9.66 -15.07
C ALA A 97 2.75 10.04 -14.19
N ALA A 98 2.60 11.10 -13.40
CA ALA A 98 3.61 11.62 -12.47
C ALA A 98 3.59 10.93 -11.10
N LEU A 99 2.61 10.05 -10.83
CA LEU A 99 2.55 9.25 -9.61
C LEU A 99 3.19 7.87 -9.81
N ALA A 100 3.83 7.38 -8.75
CA ALA A 100 4.28 6.00 -8.64
C ALA A 100 3.05 5.09 -8.78
N ARG A 101 3.14 4.07 -9.65
CA ARG A 101 2.04 3.14 -9.84
C ARG A 101 1.85 2.35 -8.55
N GLN A 102 0.90 2.75 -7.73
CA GLN A 102 0.29 1.86 -6.75
C GLN A 102 -0.78 1.07 -7.50
N ALA A 103 -0.49 -0.19 -7.83
CA ALA A 103 -1.52 -1.08 -8.33
C ALA A 103 -2.65 -1.14 -7.28
N ARG A 104 -3.92 -1.22 -7.69
CA ARG A 104 -5.01 -1.40 -6.72
C ARG A 104 -4.74 -2.67 -5.93
N GLY A 105 -4.74 -2.57 -4.59
CA GLY A 105 -4.40 -3.67 -3.69
C GLY A 105 -2.90 -3.88 -3.47
N TYR A 106 -2.03 -2.95 -3.89
CA TYR A 106 -0.61 -3.01 -3.59
C TYR A 106 -0.36 -2.79 -2.10
N VAL A 107 0.37 -3.73 -1.49
CA VAL A 107 0.83 -3.65 -0.10
C VAL A 107 2.35 -3.50 -0.12
N PRO A 108 2.92 -2.46 0.49
CA PRO A 108 4.35 -2.21 0.46
C PRO A 108 5.14 -3.33 1.18
N PRO A 109 6.34 -3.72 0.70
CA PRO A 109 7.13 -4.81 1.27
C PRO A 109 7.44 -4.66 2.76
N GLU A 110 7.53 -3.41 3.25
CA GLU A 110 7.79 -3.09 4.65
C GLU A 110 6.62 -3.50 5.57
N GLN A 111 5.41 -3.65 5.01
CA GLN A 111 4.23 -4.13 5.75
C GLN A 111 4.05 -5.65 5.67
N TRP A 112 4.92 -6.38 4.95
CA TRP A 112 4.80 -7.83 4.82
C TRP A 112 5.32 -8.52 6.09
N ASP A 113 4.44 -9.20 6.82
CA ASP A 113 4.88 -10.09 7.89
C ASP A 113 5.39 -11.40 7.31
N GLN A 114 6.64 -11.74 7.65
CA GLN A 114 7.29 -12.99 7.24
C GLN A 114 6.83 -14.21 8.06
N GLY A 115 5.93 -14.05 9.04
CA GLY A 115 5.36 -15.16 9.84
C GLY A 115 6.37 -15.79 10.82
N ILE A 116 5.96 -16.30 11.97
CA ILE A 116 6.92 -16.80 12.99
C ILE A 116 7.62 -18.09 12.59
N SER A 117 8.77 -18.40 13.19
CA SER A 117 9.37 -19.72 13.03
C SER A 117 8.51 -20.79 13.71
N ALA A 118 8.12 -21.81 12.96
CA ALA A 118 7.17 -22.81 13.42
C ALA A 118 7.47 -24.20 12.86
N LEU A 119 7.05 -25.23 13.60
CA LEU A 119 6.93 -26.60 13.11
C LEU A 119 5.46 -26.91 12.89
N LEU A 120 5.15 -27.52 11.75
CA LEU A 120 3.78 -27.85 11.32
C LEU A 120 3.63 -29.36 11.23
N ALA A 121 2.50 -29.88 11.68
CA ALA A 121 2.11 -31.28 11.50
C ALA A 121 0.60 -31.36 11.28
N ASN A 122 0.19 -31.79 10.10
CA ASN A 122 -1.20 -32.01 9.71
C ASN A 122 -1.37 -33.48 9.34
N TYR A 123 -2.48 -34.10 9.75
CA TYR A 123 -2.77 -35.48 9.39
C TYR A 123 -4.22 -35.61 8.90
N SER A 124 -4.45 -36.54 7.98
CA SER A 124 -5.78 -36.91 7.51
C SER A 124 -5.85 -38.43 7.40
N PHE A 125 -6.82 -39.03 8.08
CA PHE A 125 -7.06 -40.47 8.04
C PHE A 125 -8.43 -40.72 7.42
N SER A 126 -8.48 -41.59 6.41
CA SER A 126 -9.71 -41.98 5.73
C SER A 126 -9.79 -43.49 5.57
N GLY A 127 -11.02 -44.02 5.55
CA GLY A 127 -11.27 -45.43 5.34
C GLY A 127 -12.47 -45.63 4.42
N SER A 128 -12.44 -46.69 3.61
CA SER A 128 -13.56 -47.09 2.78
C SER A 128 -13.80 -48.59 2.88
N ASN A 129 -15.06 -48.97 3.05
CA ASN A 129 -15.52 -50.35 3.00
C ASN A 129 -16.35 -50.54 1.73
N SER A 130 -15.97 -51.52 0.90
CA SER A 130 -16.76 -51.98 -0.23
C SER A 130 -17.28 -53.37 0.07
N ARG A 131 -18.60 -53.54 0.14
CA ARG A 131 -19.25 -54.83 0.32
C ARG A 131 -19.92 -55.25 -0.99
N ALA A 132 -19.60 -56.42 -1.50
CA ALA A 132 -20.26 -56.98 -2.67
C ALA A 132 -21.66 -57.50 -2.30
N THR A 133 -22.61 -57.40 -3.23
CA THR A 133 -24.03 -57.75 -3.03
C THR A 133 -24.44 -59.08 -3.66
N HIS A 134 -23.52 -59.77 -4.35
CA HIS A 134 -23.72 -61.10 -4.95
C HIS A 134 -22.92 -62.16 -4.18
N ASP A 135 -23.39 -63.41 -4.23
CA ASP A 135 -22.94 -64.56 -3.42
C ASP A 135 -21.44 -64.91 -3.56
N ASP A 136 -20.80 -64.50 -4.67
CA ASP A 136 -19.39 -64.79 -5.00
C ASP A 136 -18.47 -63.54 -4.90
N GLY A 137 -18.96 -62.46 -4.27
CA GLY A 137 -18.28 -61.16 -4.25
C GLY A 137 -17.45 -60.91 -2.99
N ASN A 138 -16.17 -60.55 -3.16
CA ASN A 138 -15.27 -60.23 -2.05
C ASN A 138 -15.58 -58.83 -1.45
N SER A 139 -15.64 -58.74 -0.12
CA SER A 139 -15.66 -57.45 0.58
C SER A 139 -14.24 -56.97 0.85
N ASN A 140 -13.98 -55.67 0.67
CA ASN A 140 -12.65 -55.10 0.86
C ASN A 140 -12.73 -53.82 1.71
N ASN A 141 -11.80 -53.69 2.64
CA ASN A 141 -11.53 -52.49 3.40
C ASN A 141 -10.25 -51.84 2.90
N SER A 142 -10.23 -50.51 2.90
CA SER A 142 -9.01 -49.77 2.68
C SER A 142 -8.92 -48.60 3.63
N TYR A 143 -7.74 -48.40 4.18
CA TYR A 143 -7.38 -47.32 5.09
C TYR A 143 -6.26 -46.51 4.47
N PHE A 144 -6.33 -45.19 4.59
CA PHE A 144 -5.34 -44.27 4.08
C PHE A 144 -5.02 -43.24 5.16
N LEU A 145 -3.73 -43.00 5.39
CA LEU A 145 -3.22 -41.96 6.27
C LEU A 145 -2.32 -41.02 5.46
N ASN A 146 -2.68 -39.75 5.42
CA ASN A 146 -1.84 -38.67 4.93
C ASN A 146 -1.24 -37.93 6.14
N LEU A 147 0.07 -37.72 6.13
CA LEU A 147 0.78 -36.90 7.10
C LEU A 147 1.55 -35.82 6.35
N ARG A 148 1.29 -34.55 6.65
CA ARG A 148 2.00 -33.39 6.14
C ARG A 148 2.72 -32.70 7.28
N SER A 149 4.03 -32.87 7.36
CA SER A 149 4.89 -32.13 8.28
C SER A 149 5.55 -30.95 7.57
N GLY A 150 5.92 -29.92 8.32
CA GLY A 150 6.60 -28.76 7.77
C GLY A 150 7.41 -28.00 8.80
N PHE A 151 8.30 -27.16 8.32
CA PHE A 151 9.11 -26.24 9.11
C PHE A 151 9.17 -24.90 8.39
N GLU A 152 8.95 -23.83 9.16
CA GLU A 152 8.99 -22.45 8.71
C GLU A 152 10.12 -21.72 9.44
N TYR A 153 11.05 -21.15 8.68
CA TYR A 153 12.15 -20.32 9.17
C TYR A 153 12.35 -19.14 8.23
N ARG A 154 11.85 -17.97 8.62
CA ARG A 154 11.76 -16.74 7.80
C ARG A 154 12.97 -16.55 6.86
N PRO A 155 12.80 -16.41 5.53
CA PRO A 155 11.58 -16.52 4.71
C PRO A 155 11.33 -17.93 4.12
N LEU A 156 12.07 -18.94 4.58
CA LEU A 156 12.03 -20.30 4.05
C LEU A 156 10.87 -21.11 4.66
N ALA A 157 10.10 -21.79 3.80
CA ALA A 157 9.12 -22.78 4.20
C ALA A 157 9.43 -24.13 3.52
N VAL A 158 9.48 -25.20 4.32
CA VAL A 158 9.71 -26.57 3.85
C VAL A 158 8.54 -27.44 4.30
N THR A 159 7.99 -28.24 3.39
CA THR A 159 6.89 -29.17 3.68
C THR A 159 7.20 -30.55 3.13
N GLN A 160 6.95 -31.59 3.93
CA GLN A 160 7.04 -32.98 3.55
C GLN A 160 5.65 -33.62 3.62
N LEU A 161 5.32 -34.45 2.62
CA LEU A 161 4.06 -35.19 2.57
C LEU A 161 4.35 -36.70 2.54
N LEU A 162 3.72 -37.43 3.44
CA LEU A 162 3.80 -38.89 3.57
C LEU A 162 2.40 -39.48 3.40
N ASN A 163 2.28 -40.50 2.54
CA ASN A 163 1.05 -41.25 2.33
C ASN A 163 1.26 -42.71 2.72
N LEU A 164 0.39 -43.24 3.56
CA LEU A 164 0.35 -44.62 4.00
C LEU A 164 -1.01 -45.21 3.63
N GLY A 165 -1.03 -46.42 3.08
CA GLY A 165 -2.26 -47.11 2.70
C GLY A 165 -2.21 -48.57 3.11
N ALA A 166 -3.30 -49.07 3.68
CA ALA A 166 -3.51 -50.48 4.00
C ALA A 166 -4.82 -50.96 3.36
N ARG A 167 -4.83 -52.17 2.81
CA ARG A 167 -6.04 -52.84 2.32
C ARG A 167 -6.21 -54.16 3.06
N GLN A 168 -7.45 -54.49 3.42
CA GLN A 168 -7.82 -55.69 4.17
C GLN A 168 -9.04 -56.36 3.55
#